data_AF-A0A554X9I8-F1
#
_entry.id   AF-A0A554X9I8-F1
#
_cell.length_a   1.000
_cell.length_b   1.000
_cell.length_c   1.000
_cell.angle_alpha   90.00
_cell.angle_beta   90.00
_cell.angle_gamma   90.00
#
_symmetry.space_group_name_H-M   'P 1'
#
loop_
_entity.id
_entity.type
_entity.pdbx_description
1 polymer ?
#
loop_
_entity_poly.entity_id
_entity_poly.type
_entity_poly.pdbx_seq_one_letter_code
_entity_poly.pdbx_strand_id
1 'polypeptide(L)'
;MNPFASMAASRTVENYWARILFKLRLYEASGQAFQGLVSDLMHARHQDFLAVRPSGRSGDGGNDGYVPSQQWFLQVHGPEAGSKIDPARLVRKAKEDFDKLRQHYPGIKRYSFVFNDRFRGAPKDLLDAIAALARDTGVPCEGIFSRHLTDWFMALDDAARGGIVMGVPAEMPDWIDPRAIGEVLEHLALNDAGWGDPAKRFAPDFDEKIRFNGLNGFAADRLRSMSYQAGSVEAFFQTRDAYLAQAVGQELRQLYAEGLRQVVDDDEDAAAMRFVWMIGRMIPPVAQSNNIALKAYRQAAEVVLARYFETCDVYAQPGTGGRAA
;
A
#
# COMPACT_ATOMS: atom_id res chain seq x y z
N MET A 1 19.08 -24.41 -8.58
CA MET A 1 18.39 -23.19 -8.09
C MET A 1 18.35 -22.18 -9.22
N ASN A 2 17.19 -21.58 -9.49
CA ASN A 2 17.04 -20.55 -10.53
C ASN A 2 17.53 -19.20 -9.99
N PRO A 3 18.60 -18.59 -10.54
CA PRO A 3 19.15 -17.32 -10.05
C PRO A 3 18.14 -16.16 -10.11
N PHE A 4 17.19 -16.19 -11.04
CA PHE A 4 16.14 -15.17 -11.14
C PHE A 4 15.12 -15.23 -9.98
N ALA A 5 14.84 -16.43 -9.46
CA ALA A 5 13.96 -16.60 -8.31
C ALA A 5 14.61 -16.09 -7.01
N SER A 6 15.92 -16.26 -6.87
CA SER A 6 16.70 -15.72 -5.76
C SER A 6 16.77 -14.19 -5.79
N MET A 7 16.96 -13.59 -6.97
CA MET A 7 16.93 -12.12 -7.12
C MET A 7 15.55 -11.51 -6.83
N ALA A 8 14.48 -12.14 -7.31
CA ALA A 8 13.11 -11.68 -7.04
C ALA A 8 12.77 -11.74 -5.54
N ALA A 9 13.16 -12.83 -4.85
CA ALA A 9 12.99 -12.96 -3.41
C ALA A 9 13.81 -11.92 -2.62
N SER A 10 15.07 -11.68 -3.01
CA SER A 10 15.93 -10.63 -2.43
C SER A 10 15.27 -9.25 -2.55
N ARG A 11 14.72 -8.94 -3.72
CA ARG A 11 14.07 -7.65 -3.98
C ARG A 11 12.79 -7.46 -3.16
N THR A 12 12.02 -8.52 -2.92
CA THR A 12 10.85 -8.47 -2.02
C THR A 12 11.26 -8.17 -0.58
N VAL A 13 12.33 -8.80 -0.09
CA VAL A 13 12.88 -8.56 1.27
C VAL A 13 13.39 -7.13 1.42
N GLU A 14 14.23 -6.67 0.49
CA GLU A 14 14.77 -5.31 0.50
C GLU A 14 13.66 -4.26 0.44
N ASN A 15 12.65 -4.47 -0.42
CA ASN A 15 11.50 -3.58 -0.53
C ASN A 15 10.68 -3.54 0.76
N TYR A 16 10.46 -4.69 1.40
CA TYR A 16 9.76 -4.74 2.68
C TYR A 16 10.48 -3.91 3.73
N TRP A 17 11.78 -4.15 3.92
CA TRP A 17 12.57 -3.43 4.91
C TRP A 17 12.67 -1.94 4.61
N ALA A 18 12.93 -1.56 3.37
CA ALA A 18 13.01 -0.16 2.96
C ALA A 18 11.69 0.56 3.27
N ARG A 19 10.55 -0.06 2.96
CA ARG A 19 9.22 0.51 3.25
C ARG A 19 9.00 0.68 4.75
N ILE A 20 9.31 -0.35 5.55
CA ILE A 20 9.14 -0.28 7.02
C ILE A 20 10.03 0.80 7.63
N LEU A 21 11.32 0.83 7.28
CA LEU A 21 12.27 1.82 7.80
C LEU A 21 11.89 3.25 7.39
N PHE A 22 11.44 3.46 6.16
CA PHE A 22 10.97 4.78 5.72
C PHE A 22 9.69 5.21 6.44
N LYS A 23 8.73 4.29 6.65
CA LYS A 23 7.54 4.57 7.47
C LYS A 23 7.92 4.96 8.90
N LEU A 24 8.88 4.27 9.52
CA LEU A 24 9.38 4.61 10.86
C LEU A 24 9.98 6.01 10.90
N ARG A 25 10.83 6.37 9.92
CA ARG A 25 11.36 7.73 9.78
C ARG A 25 10.26 8.78 9.67
N LEU A 26 9.19 8.51 8.91
CA LEU A 26 8.04 9.40 8.82
C LEU A 26 7.28 9.52 10.16
N TYR A 27 7.12 8.43 10.92
CA TYR A 27 6.49 8.49 12.23
C TYR A 27 7.29 9.34 13.23
N GLU A 28 8.62 9.19 13.23
CA GLU A 28 9.53 9.87 14.16
C GLU A 28 9.76 11.34 13.79
N ALA A 29 9.86 11.65 12.49
CA ALA A 29 10.25 12.97 12.05
C ALA A 29 9.22 14.05 12.39
N SER A 30 9.69 15.14 13.00
CA SER A 30 8.90 16.34 13.33
C SER A 30 9.69 17.59 12.96
N GLY A 31 9.00 18.72 12.77
CA GLY A 31 9.61 20.02 12.48
C GLY A 31 10.69 19.95 11.41
N GLN A 32 11.91 20.37 11.78
CA GLN A 32 13.07 20.40 10.90
C GLN A 32 13.54 19.01 10.44
N ALA A 33 13.38 17.96 11.26
CA ALA A 33 13.75 16.61 10.85
C ALA A 33 12.84 16.10 9.72
N PHE A 34 11.55 16.45 9.76
CA PHE A 34 10.61 16.11 8.68
C PHE A 34 10.93 16.91 7.41
N GLN A 35 11.25 18.19 7.53
CA GLN A 35 11.70 19.01 6.40
C GLN A 35 12.97 18.45 5.76
N GLY A 36 13.95 18.02 6.56
CA GLY A 36 15.15 17.34 6.07
C GLY A 36 14.83 16.06 5.29
N LEU A 37 13.98 15.20 5.85
CA LEU A 37 13.57 13.95 5.20
C LEU A 37 12.85 14.18 3.86
N VAL A 38 11.96 15.17 3.79
CA VAL A 38 11.28 15.55 2.54
C VAL A 38 12.29 16.11 1.54
N SER A 39 13.24 16.94 1.99
CA SER A 39 14.31 17.46 1.15
C SER A 39 15.16 16.34 0.55
N ASP A 40 15.59 15.35 1.33
CA ASP A 40 16.38 14.22 0.84
C ASP A 40 15.63 13.43 -0.23
N LEU A 41 14.34 13.16 0.00
CA LEU A 41 13.48 12.50 -0.96
C LEU A 41 13.30 13.32 -2.26
N MET A 42 13.16 14.64 -2.14
CA MET A 42 12.98 15.51 -3.30
C MET A 42 14.26 15.63 -4.13
N HIS A 43 15.45 15.72 -3.52
CA HIS A 43 16.73 15.67 -4.24
C HIS A 43 16.91 14.34 -4.99
N ALA A 44 16.50 13.22 -4.37
CA ALA A 44 16.56 11.92 -5.03
C ALA A 44 15.62 11.81 -6.25
N ARG A 45 14.50 12.55 -6.26
CA ARG A 45 13.53 12.53 -7.37
C ARG A 45 13.77 13.57 -8.45
N HIS A 46 14.35 14.71 -8.09
CA HIS A 46 14.44 15.88 -8.96
C HIS A 46 15.85 16.48 -8.87
N GLN A 47 16.61 16.35 -9.96
CA GLN A 47 18.00 16.83 -10.04
C GLN A 47 18.13 18.34 -9.82
N ASP A 48 17.09 19.11 -10.16
CA ASP A 48 17.03 20.56 -10.00
C ASP A 48 16.31 21.01 -8.73
N PHE A 49 15.95 20.10 -7.81
CA PHE A 49 15.33 20.50 -6.56
C PHE A 49 16.26 21.37 -5.70
N LEU A 50 15.71 22.44 -5.14
CA LEU A 50 16.37 23.37 -4.27
C LEU A 50 15.65 23.41 -2.92
N ALA A 51 16.33 23.00 -1.86
CA ALA A 51 15.86 23.23 -0.49
C ALA A 51 16.00 24.72 -0.14
N VAL A 52 14.93 25.33 0.37
CA VAL A 52 14.94 26.74 0.77
C VAL A 52 15.10 26.81 2.28
N ARG A 53 16.09 27.60 2.72
CA ARG A 53 16.37 27.83 4.14
C ARG A 53 16.00 29.26 4.53
N PRO A 54 15.48 29.48 5.75
CA PRO A 54 15.26 30.82 6.26
C PRO A 54 16.55 31.64 6.27
N SER A 55 16.48 32.90 5.82
CA SER A 55 17.61 33.84 5.91
C SER A 55 17.34 34.90 6.97
N GLY A 56 17.91 34.70 8.17
CA GLY A 56 17.83 35.65 9.28
C GLY A 56 16.38 36.01 9.66
N ARG A 57 16.09 37.31 9.78
CA ARG A 57 14.74 37.81 10.15
C ARG A 57 13.71 37.73 9.01
N SER A 58 14.15 37.52 7.77
CA SER A 58 13.26 37.51 6.60
C SER A 58 12.50 36.19 6.43
N GLY A 59 12.84 35.15 7.21
CA GLY A 59 12.22 33.84 7.08
C GLY A 59 12.56 33.15 5.76
N ASP A 60 11.74 32.18 5.37
CA ASP A 60 11.83 31.39 4.13
C ASP A 60 10.85 31.86 3.03
N GLY A 61 9.99 32.84 3.35
CA GLY A 61 8.95 33.32 2.46
C GLY A 61 7.78 32.35 2.24
N GLY A 62 7.57 31.38 3.15
CA GLY A 62 6.54 30.34 2.99
C GLY A 62 6.92 29.25 1.99
N ASN A 63 8.22 29.03 1.79
CA ASN A 63 8.76 28.06 0.85
C ASN A 63 9.85 27.22 1.51
N ASP A 64 9.66 25.91 1.56
CA ASP A 64 10.65 24.98 2.10
C ASP A 64 11.41 24.24 0.97
N GLY A 65 10.90 24.27 -0.26
CA GLY A 65 11.51 23.58 -1.38
C GLY A 65 10.93 23.97 -2.73
N TYR A 66 11.77 23.97 -3.76
CA TYR A 66 11.41 24.43 -5.10
C TYR A 66 11.99 23.53 -6.20
N VAL A 67 11.19 23.18 -7.20
CA VAL A 67 11.63 22.50 -8.43
C VAL A 67 11.50 23.49 -9.60
N PRO A 68 12.59 24.16 -10.02
CA PRO A 68 12.57 25.24 -11.01
C PRO A 68 11.98 24.86 -12.36
N SER A 69 12.35 23.70 -12.90
CA SER A 69 11.87 23.22 -14.21
C SER A 69 10.34 23.09 -14.27
N GLN A 70 9.70 22.90 -13.12
CA GLN A 70 8.25 22.72 -12.99
C GLN A 70 7.55 23.96 -12.40
N GLN A 71 8.31 24.96 -11.97
CA GLN A 71 7.81 26.08 -11.15
C GLN A 71 6.93 25.58 -9.99
N TRP A 72 7.40 24.50 -9.34
CA TRP A 72 6.68 23.77 -8.31
C TRP A 72 7.27 24.07 -6.94
N PHE A 73 6.44 24.63 -6.07
CA PHE A 73 6.81 25.08 -4.73
C PHE A 73 6.18 24.19 -3.67
N LEU A 74 6.94 23.95 -2.60
CA LEU A 74 6.56 23.08 -1.50
C LEU A 74 6.66 23.83 -0.17
N GLN A 75 5.57 23.80 0.60
CA GLN A 75 5.58 24.14 2.03
C GLN A 75 5.51 22.84 2.82
N VAL A 76 6.43 22.63 3.73
CA VAL A 76 6.55 21.42 4.55
C VAL A 76 6.12 21.71 5.98
N HIS A 77 5.25 20.86 6.51
CA HIS A 77 4.76 20.95 7.88
C HIS A 77 4.79 19.59 8.57
N GLY A 78 5.76 19.41 9.47
CA GLY A 78 5.85 18.26 10.37
C GLY A 78 5.42 18.64 11.78
N PRO A 79 4.16 18.44 12.19
CA PRO A 79 3.76 18.68 13.58
C PRO A 79 4.54 17.77 14.55
N GLU A 80 4.76 18.23 15.78
CA GLU A 80 5.42 17.45 16.82
C GLU A 80 4.72 16.12 17.06
N ALA A 81 5.50 15.05 17.23
CA ALA A 81 4.97 13.74 17.54
C ALA A 81 4.17 13.77 18.84
N GLY A 82 2.98 13.15 18.82
CA GLY A 82 2.07 13.13 19.97
C GLY A 82 1.26 14.42 20.20
N SER A 83 1.52 15.50 19.45
CA SER A 83 0.69 16.71 19.53
C SER A 83 -0.71 16.46 18.96
N LYS A 84 -1.73 17.05 19.61
CA LYS A 84 -3.08 17.09 19.05
C LYS A 84 -3.06 18.05 17.86
N ILE A 85 -3.40 17.56 16.67
CA ILE A 85 -3.54 18.39 15.48
C ILE A 85 -4.70 19.37 15.72
N ASP A 86 -4.41 20.66 15.57
CA ASP A 86 -5.41 21.73 15.54
C ASP A 86 -5.69 22.08 14.07
N PRO A 87 -6.83 21.65 13.50
CA PRO A 87 -7.17 21.90 12.10
C PRO A 87 -7.21 23.39 11.76
N ALA A 88 -7.68 24.25 12.67
CA ALA A 88 -7.80 25.68 12.41
C ALA A 88 -6.42 26.34 12.30
N ARG A 89 -5.47 25.95 13.17
CA ARG A 89 -4.08 26.40 13.08
C ARG A 89 -3.40 25.89 11.80
N LEU A 90 -3.66 24.64 11.43
CA LEU A 90 -3.09 24.02 10.24
C LEU A 90 -3.59 24.70 8.95
N VAL A 91 -4.89 24.94 8.85
CA VAL A 91 -5.52 25.67 7.73
C VAL A 91 -4.97 27.08 7.63
N ARG A 92 -4.87 27.79 8.76
CA ARG A 92 -4.29 29.14 8.80
C ARG A 92 -2.86 29.14 8.26
N LYS A 93 -2.01 28.21 8.73
CA LYS A 93 -0.63 28.09 8.25
C LYS A 93 -0.57 27.84 6.74
N ALA A 94 -1.37 26.90 6.22
CA ALA A 94 -1.39 26.58 4.79
C ALA A 94 -1.76 27.79 3.91
N LYS A 95 -2.71 28.63 4.36
CA LYS A 95 -3.10 29.86 3.66
C LYS A 95 -2.04 30.96 3.77
N GLU A 96 -1.59 31.25 4.99
CA GLU A 96 -0.60 32.31 5.24
C GLU A 96 0.71 32.06 4.50
N ASP A 97 1.19 30.82 4.47
CA ASP A 97 2.43 30.49 3.79
C ASP A 97 2.28 30.55 2.27
N PHE A 98 1.15 30.11 1.72
CA PHE A 98 0.86 30.28 0.29
C PHE A 98 0.74 31.76 -0.11
N ASP A 99 0.14 32.60 0.72
CA ASP A 99 0.06 34.04 0.47
C ASP A 99 1.45 34.69 0.47
N LYS A 100 2.32 34.33 1.43
CA LYS A 100 3.73 34.78 1.43
C LYS A 100 4.44 34.31 0.17
N LEU A 101 4.23 33.06 -0.24
CA LEU A 101 4.83 32.50 -1.44
C LEU A 101 4.47 33.34 -2.68
N ARG A 102 3.17 33.67 -2.84
CA ARG A 102 2.69 34.52 -3.95
C ARG A 102 3.28 35.92 -3.96
N GLN A 103 3.59 36.48 -2.79
CA GLN A 103 4.18 37.82 -2.68
C GLN A 103 5.66 37.82 -3.12
N HIS A 104 6.39 36.74 -2.87
CA HIS A 104 7.83 36.67 -3.11
C HIS A 104 8.19 36.01 -4.45
N TYR A 105 7.34 35.13 -4.98
CA TYR A 105 7.63 34.33 -6.16
C TYR A 105 6.57 34.53 -7.26
N PRO A 106 6.89 35.25 -8.35
CA PRO A 106 6.00 35.35 -9.50
C PRO A 106 5.97 34.04 -10.30
N GLY A 107 4.79 33.69 -10.86
CA GLY A 107 4.68 32.60 -11.83
C GLY A 107 4.60 31.19 -11.25
N ILE A 108 4.05 31.02 -10.04
CA ILE A 108 3.79 29.70 -9.45
C ILE A 108 2.88 28.89 -10.39
N LYS A 109 3.36 27.72 -10.85
CA LYS A 109 2.56 26.79 -11.66
C LYS A 109 1.98 25.65 -10.86
N ARG A 110 2.61 25.30 -9.73
CA ARG A 110 2.16 24.22 -8.85
C ARG A 110 2.57 24.52 -7.42
N TYR A 111 1.66 24.26 -6.49
CA TYR A 111 1.92 24.35 -5.07
C TYR A 111 1.51 23.06 -4.38
N SER A 112 2.33 22.60 -3.44
CA SER A 112 1.95 21.49 -2.58
C SER A 112 2.23 21.79 -1.12
N PHE A 113 1.23 21.50 -0.28
CA PHE A 113 1.37 21.52 1.17
C PHE A 113 1.70 20.10 1.65
N VAL A 114 2.95 19.88 2.04
CA VAL A 114 3.45 18.60 2.53
C VAL A 114 3.18 18.51 4.03
N PHE A 115 2.34 17.58 4.44
CA PHE A 115 1.92 17.42 5.83
C PHE A 115 2.28 16.04 6.36
N ASN A 116 3.02 15.98 7.48
CA ASN A 116 3.26 14.72 8.18
C ASN A 116 2.02 14.28 8.96
N ASP A 117 1.08 13.64 8.27
CA ASP A 117 -0.13 13.06 8.85
C ASP A 117 0.14 11.76 9.64
N ARG A 118 1.37 11.23 9.60
CA ARG A 118 1.76 9.96 10.24
C ARG A 118 0.80 8.82 9.91
N PHE A 119 0.39 8.76 8.65
CA PHE A 119 -0.56 7.78 8.10
C PHE A 119 -1.98 7.84 8.71
N ARG A 120 -2.29 8.84 9.55
CA ARG A 120 -3.62 9.04 10.16
C ARG A 120 -4.61 9.78 9.25
N GLY A 121 -4.16 10.25 8.09
CA GLY A 121 -4.95 11.06 7.19
C GLY A 121 -4.96 12.53 7.56
N ALA A 122 -5.22 13.38 6.56
CA ALA A 122 -5.35 14.82 6.76
C ALA A 122 -6.75 15.18 7.30
N PRO A 123 -6.87 16.20 8.16
CA PRO A 123 -8.17 16.75 8.52
C PRO A 123 -8.94 17.25 7.29
N LYS A 124 -10.26 17.01 7.26
CA LYS A 124 -11.14 17.47 6.17
C LYS A 124 -10.94 18.97 5.88
N ASP A 125 -10.87 19.79 6.92
CA ASP A 125 -10.74 21.25 6.80
C ASP A 125 -9.45 21.67 6.07
N LEU A 126 -8.35 20.91 6.22
CA LEU A 126 -7.13 21.14 5.47
C LEU A 126 -7.33 20.84 3.98
N LEU A 127 -8.00 19.72 3.67
CA LEU A 127 -8.31 19.35 2.27
C LEU A 127 -9.21 20.40 1.61
N ASP A 128 -10.25 20.86 2.30
CA ASP A 128 -11.13 21.92 1.84
C ASP A 128 -10.36 23.22 1.59
N ALA A 129 -9.42 23.57 2.48
CA ALA A 129 -8.60 24.77 2.36
C ALA A 129 -7.66 24.70 1.16
N ILE A 130 -6.98 23.57 0.93
CA ILE A 130 -6.12 23.37 -0.25
C ILE A 130 -6.94 23.46 -1.54
N ALA A 131 -8.12 22.84 -1.56
CA ALA A 131 -9.03 22.91 -2.71
C ALA A 131 -9.53 24.35 -2.95
N ALA A 132 -9.79 25.12 -1.89
CA ALA A 132 -10.15 26.53 -2.00
C ALA A 132 -9.00 27.36 -2.58
N LEU A 133 -7.76 27.18 -2.08
CA LEU A 133 -6.59 27.83 -2.65
C LEU A 133 -6.46 27.57 -4.16
N ALA A 134 -6.68 26.33 -4.61
CA ALA A 134 -6.61 26.03 -6.04
C ALA A 134 -7.68 26.79 -6.85
N ARG A 135 -8.93 26.78 -6.38
CA ARG A 135 -10.05 27.46 -7.05
C ARG A 135 -9.87 28.98 -7.09
N ASP A 136 -9.49 29.58 -5.98
CA ASP A 136 -9.45 31.04 -5.83
C ASP A 136 -8.27 31.66 -6.60
N THR A 137 -7.26 30.85 -6.91
CA THR A 137 -5.99 31.34 -7.47
C THR A 137 -5.76 30.90 -8.91
N GLY A 138 -6.44 29.84 -9.36
CA GLY A 138 -6.19 29.15 -10.63
C GLY A 138 -4.88 28.34 -10.66
N VAL A 139 -4.14 28.30 -9.55
CA VAL A 139 -2.91 27.50 -9.43
C VAL A 139 -3.27 26.11 -8.90
N PRO A 140 -2.84 25.02 -9.54
CA PRO A 140 -2.95 23.68 -8.96
C PRO A 140 -2.32 23.62 -7.55
N CYS A 141 -3.16 23.35 -6.55
CA CYS A 141 -2.76 23.16 -5.16
C CYS A 141 -3.14 21.76 -4.67
N GLU A 142 -2.21 21.05 -4.04
CA GLU A 142 -2.45 19.69 -3.54
C GLU A 142 -1.83 19.43 -2.15
N GLY A 143 -2.36 18.43 -1.45
CA GLY A 143 -1.79 17.91 -0.22
C GLY A 143 -0.88 16.71 -0.48
N ILE A 144 0.34 16.73 0.05
CA ILE A 144 1.24 15.58 0.05
C ILE A 144 1.30 15.04 1.47
N PHE A 145 1.07 13.74 1.63
CA PHE A 145 0.95 13.08 2.94
C PHE A 145 1.92 11.91 3.04
N SER A 146 2.03 11.30 4.22
CA SER A 146 2.99 10.23 4.50
C SER A 146 2.92 9.06 3.50
N ARG A 147 1.72 8.74 3.01
CA ARG A 147 1.52 7.73 1.95
C ARG A 147 2.13 8.15 0.61
N HIS A 148 1.85 9.37 0.14
CA HIS A 148 2.46 9.90 -1.08
C HIS A 148 4.00 9.91 -0.99
N LEU A 149 4.54 10.32 0.16
CA LEU A 149 5.99 10.29 0.40
C LEU A 149 6.55 8.87 0.38
N THR A 150 5.80 7.89 0.90
CA THR A 150 6.20 6.47 0.87
C THR A 150 6.21 5.93 -0.55
N ASP A 151 5.18 6.22 -1.36
CA ASP A 151 5.12 5.82 -2.76
C ASP A 151 6.26 6.45 -3.55
N TRP A 152 6.56 7.72 -3.26
CA TRP A 152 7.66 8.44 -3.85
C TRP A 152 9.02 7.84 -3.53
N PHE A 153 9.22 7.43 -2.27
CA PHE A 153 10.43 6.74 -1.83
C PHE A 153 10.56 5.35 -2.47
N MET A 154 9.47 4.58 -2.53
CA MET A 154 9.49 3.24 -3.11
C MET A 154 9.70 3.22 -4.63
N ALA A 155 9.43 4.34 -5.31
CA ALA A 155 9.71 4.52 -6.73
C ALA A 155 11.18 4.89 -7.05
N LEU A 156 11.99 5.20 -6.03
CA LEU A 156 13.42 5.46 -6.21
C LEU A 156 14.21 4.17 -6.50
N ASP A 157 15.39 4.33 -7.10
CA ASP A 157 16.35 3.24 -7.22
C ASP A 157 16.95 2.82 -5.87
N ASP A 158 17.58 1.65 -5.84
CA ASP A 158 18.08 1.01 -4.62
C ASP A 158 19.16 1.85 -3.93
N ALA A 159 20.00 2.56 -4.69
CA ALA A 159 21.07 3.39 -4.15
C ALA A 159 20.50 4.63 -3.44
N ALA A 160 19.54 5.31 -4.06
CA ALA A 160 18.86 6.46 -3.48
C ALA A 160 18.05 6.06 -2.23
N ARG A 161 17.34 4.92 -2.28
CA ARG A 161 16.65 4.39 -1.09
C ARG A 161 17.65 4.10 0.03
N GLY A 162 18.75 3.43 -0.28
CA GLY A 162 19.83 3.13 0.67
C GLY A 162 20.40 4.39 1.34
N GLY A 163 20.57 5.48 0.60
CA GLY A 163 21.01 6.77 1.16
C GLY A 163 20.03 7.39 2.15
N ILE A 164 18.72 7.24 1.92
CA ILE A 164 17.68 7.82 2.78
C ILE A 164 17.43 6.97 4.03
N VAL A 165 17.37 5.64 3.92
CA VAL A 165 17.10 4.76 5.08
C VAL A 165 18.35 4.17 5.73
N MET A 166 19.54 4.51 5.23
CA MET A 166 20.84 3.97 5.67
C MET A 166 20.99 2.46 5.45
N GLY A 167 20.44 1.98 4.33
CA GLY A 167 20.42 0.56 3.97
C GLY A 167 19.29 -0.24 4.62
N VAL A 168 19.28 -1.53 4.34
CA VAL A 168 18.30 -2.51 4.85
C VAL A 168 19.04 -3.78 5.30
N PRO A 169 18.49 -4.57 6.24
CA PRO A 169 19.01 -5.90 6.53
C PRO A 169 19.11 -6.75 5.26
N ALA A 170 20.24 -7.43 5.09
CA ALA A 170 20.49 -8.31 3.94
C ALA A 170 19.65 -9.60 4.00
N GLU A 171 19.31 -10.05 5.21
CA GLU A 171 18.54 -11.27 5.44
C GLU A 171 17.20 -10.96 6.11
N MET A 172 16.20 -11.78 5.80
CA MET A 172 14.90 -11.77 6.45
C MET A 172 14.83 -12.97 7.41
N PRO A 173 14.56 -12.76 8.71
CA PRO A 173 14.28 -13.87 9.61
C PRO A 173 13.04 -14.66 9.14
N ASP A 174 13.07 -15.99 9.25
CA ASP A 174 12.01 -16.88 8.77
C ASP A 174 10.62 -16.65 9.40
N TRP A 175 10.57 -15.96 10.54
CA TRP A 175 9.32 -15.61 11.23
C TRP A 175 8.68 -14.31 10.72
N ILE A 176 9.33 -13.58 9.82
CA ILE A 176 8.77 -12.40 9.15
C ILE A 176 8.27 -12.78 7.77
N ASP A 177 7.00 -12.47 7.50
CA ASP A 177 6.41 -12.61 6.17
C ASP A 177 6.40 -11.25 5.45
N PRO A 178 7.24 -11.03 4.42
CA PRO A 178 7.30 -9.76 3.71
C PRO A 178 6.14 -9.54 2.73
N ARG A 179 5.30 -10.56 2.51
CA ARG A 179 4.26 -10.55 1.47
C ARG A 179 3.09 -9.66 1.86
N ALA A 180 2.48 -9.02 0.87
CA ALA A 180 1.28 -8.20 1.05
C ALA A 180 0.12 -9.03 1.61
N ILE A 181 0.01 -10.30 1.18
CA ILE A 181 -1.03 -11.19 1.67
C ILE A 181 -0.92 -11.47 3.18
N GLY A 182 0.29 -11.44 3.75
CA GLY A 182 0.50 -11.64 5.17
C GLY A 182 -0.27 -10.63 6.04
N GLU A 183 -0.34 -9.37 5.61
CA GLU A 183 -1.01 -8.30 6.36
C GLU A 183 -2.53 -8.52 6.45
N VAL A 184 -3.17 -8.90 5.34
CA VAL A 184 -4.62 -9.19 5.35
C VAL A 184 -4.92 -10.49 6.10
N LEU A 185 -4.05 -11.51 6.00
CA LEU A 185 -4.23 -12.76 6.73
C LEU A 185 -4.12 -12.56 8.24
N GLU A 186 -3.12 -11.81 8.70
CA GLU A 186 -2.97 -11.48 10.12
C GLU A 186 -4.18 -10.70 10.63
N HIS A 187 -4.65 -9.69 9.89
CA HIS A 187 -5.84 -8.94 10.28
C HIS A 187 -7.06 -9.84 10.46
N LEU A 188 -7.37 -10.69 9.46
CA LEU A 188 -8.53 -11.58 9.52
C LEU A 188 -8.37 -12.71 10.54
N ALA A 189 -7.15 -13.18 10.80
CA ALA A 189 -6.89 -14.19 11.83
C ALA A 189 -7.07 -13.63 13.25
N LEU A 190 -6.85 -12.32 13.44
CA LEU A 190 -6.98 -11.65 14.74
C LEU A 190 -8.36 -11.04 14.98
N ASN A 191 -9.18 -10.85 13.94
CA ASN A 191 -10.48 -10.19 14.02
C ASN A 191 -11.59 -11.12 13.53
N ASP A 192 -12.51 -11.48 14.42
CA ASP A 192 -13.65 -12.32 14.07
C ASP A 192 -14.70 -11.50 13.28
N ALA A 193 -14.90 -11.86 12.01
CA ALA A 193 -15.94 -11.30 11.15
C ALA A 193 -17.31 -11.98 11.37
N GLY A 194 -17.41 -12.92 12.32
CA GLY A 194 -18.58 -13.73 12.56
C GLY A 194 -18.94 -14.58 11.35
N TRP A 195 -20.24 -14.68 11.07
CA TRP A 195 -20.76 -15.48 9.96
C TRP A 195 -20.74 -14.75 8.61
N GLY A 196 -20.30 -13.49 8.56
CA GLY A 196 -20.40 -12.65 7.35
C GLY A 196 -21.82 -12.14 7.10
N ASP A 197 -22.15 -11.89 5.84
CA ASP A 197 -23.47 -11.41 5.41
C ASP A 197 -24.32 -12.55 4.81
N PRO A 198 -25.31 -13.12 5.53
CA PRO A 198 -26.16 -14.19 5.03
C PRO A 198 -27.06 -13.78 3.84
N ALA A 199 -27.27 -12.46 3.64
CA ALA A 199 -28.06 -11.93 2.53
C ALA A 199 -27.23 -11.70 1.27
N LYS A 200 -25.91 -11.89 1.34
CA LYS A 200 -25.00 -11.72 0.21
C LYS A 200 -25.39 -12.63 -0.95
N ARG A 201 -25.33 -12.07 -2.17
CA ARG A 201 -25.44 -12.81 -3.42
C ARG A 201 -24.07 -12.99 -4.03
N PHE A 202 -23.79 -14.17 -4.58
CA PHE A 202 -22.56 -14.43 -5.31
C PHE A 202 -22.51 -13.63 -6.62
N ALA A 203 -21.29 -13.42 -7.13
CA ALA A 203 -21.09 -12.88 -8.48
C ALA A 203 -21.83 -13.75 -9.52
N PRO A 204 -22.41 -13.16 -10.58
CA PRO A 204 -23.21 -13.90 -11.57
C PRO A 204 -22.47 -15.08 -12.22
N ASP A 205 -21.15 -14.98 -12.34
CA ASP A 205 -20.25 -15.96 -12.96
C ASP A 205 -19.58 -16.92 -11.96
N PHE A 206 -19.88 -16.82 -10.66
CA PHE A 206 -19.18 -17.57 -9.61
C PHE A 206 -19.24 -19.09 -9.82
N ASP A 207 -20.43 -19.63 -10.05
CA ASP A 207 -20.61 -21.08 -10.29
C ASP A 207 -20.12 -21.51 -11.67
N GLU A 208 -20.18 -20.63 -12.67
CA GLU A 208 -19.59 -20.88 -13.98
C GLU A 208 -18.07 -21.04 -13.86
N LYS A 209 -17.43 -20.16 -13.11
CA LYS A 209 -15.99 -20.18 -12.84
C LYS A 209 -15.57 -21.41 -12.02
N ILE A 210 -16.39 -21.86 -11.06
CA ILE A 210 -16.15 -23.11 -10.32
C ILE A 210 -16.06 -24.29 -11.30
N ARG A 211 -17.06 -24.41 -12.18
CA ARG A 211 -17.10 -25.49 -13.19
C ARG A 211 -15.95 -25.39 -14.17
N PHE A 212 -15.66 -24.18 -14.66
CA PHE A 212 -14.58 -23.93 -15.61
C PHE A 212 -13.19 -24.31 -15.06
N ASN A 213 -12.96 -24.11 -13.76
CA ASN A 213 -11.70 -24.45 -13.09
C ASN A 213 -11.68 -25.86 -12.48
N GLY A 214 -12.73 -26.67 -12.67
CA GLY A 214 -12.81 -28.02 -12.12
C GLY A 214 -12.90 -28.09 -10.59
N LEU A 215 -13.24 -26.99 -9.91
CA LEU A 215 -13.19 -26.87 -8.44
C LEU A 215 -14.36 -27.56 -7.72
N ASN A 216 -14.88 -28.66 -8.24
CA ASN A 216 -16.11 -29.29 -7.73
C ASN A 216 -15.95 -29.85 -6.30
N GLY A 217 -17.07 -30.08 -5.62
CA GLY A 217 -17.10 -30.66 -4.27
C GLY A 217 -16.40 -29.79 -3.23
N PHE A 218 -15.37 -30.33 -2.58
CA PHE A 218 -14.70 -29.73 -1.43
C PHE A 218 -14.27 -28.26 -1.64
N ALA A 219 -13.60 -27.95 -2.75
CA ALA A 219 -13.09 -26.60 -2.99
C ALA A 219 -14.25 -25.61 -3.27
N ALA A 220 -15.24 -26.01 -4.06
CA ALA A 220 -16.44 -25.22 -4.34
C ALA A 220 -17.18 -24.85 -3.06
N ASP A 221 -17.42 -25.82 -2.18
CA ASP A 221 -18.18 -25.60 -0.95
C ASP A 221 -17.45 -24.62 -0.03
N ARG A 222 -16.13 -24.74 0.09
CA ARG A 222 -15.33 -23.79 0.88
C ARG A 222 -15.34 -22.39 0.28
N LEU A 223 -15.17 -22.25 -1.03
CA LEU A 223 -15.23 -20.94 -1.70
C LEU A 223 -16.60 -20.26 -1.51
N ARG A 224 -17.70 -21.01 -1.65
CA ARG A 224 -19.05 -20.49 -1.40
C ARG A 224 -19.24 -20.07 0.05
N SER A 225 -18.90 -20.94 1.00
CA SER A 225 -19.05 -20.65 2.43
C SER A 225 -18.23 -19.43 2.86
N MET A 226 -17.00 -19.29 2.36
CA MET A 226 -16.11 -18.19 2.75
C MET A 226 -16.43 -16.88 2.02
N SER A 227 -17.09 -16.92 0.86
CA SER A 227 -17.52 -15.70 0.15
C SER A 227 -18.50 -14.86 0.98
N TYR A 228 -19.30 -15.45 1.87
CA TYR A 228 -20.14 -14.69 2.81
C TYR A 228 -19.35 -13.72 3.70
N GLN A 229 -18.07 -14.00 3.96
CA GLN A 229 -17.18 -13.15 4.74
C GLN A 229 -16.32 -12.22 3.88
N ALA A 230 -16.43 -12.23 2.55
CA ALA A 230 -15.56 -11.42 1.67
C ALA A 230 -15.61 -9.91 1.99
N GLY A 231 -16.72 -9.40 2.55
CA GLY A 231 -16.84 -8.01 2.98
C GLY A 231 -15.84 -7.60 4.07
N SER A 232 -15.32 -8.54 4.88
CA SER A 232 -14.28 -8.25 5.88
C SER A 232 -12.93 -7.92 5.22
N VAL A 233 -12.63 -8.54 4.08
CA VAL A 233 -11.46 -8.22 3.25
C VAL A 233 -11.60 -6.82 2.67
N GLU A 234 -12.79 -6.47 2.18
CA GLU A 234 -13.06 -5.13 1.63
C GLU A 234 -12.98 -4.04 2.70
N ALA A 235 -13.57 -4.28 3.86
CA ALA A 235 -13.49 -3.38 5.00
C ALA A 235 -12.02 -3.16 5.42
N PHE A 236 -11.21 -4.21 5.46
CA PHE A 236 -9.78 -4.09 5.72
C PHE A 236 -9.08 -3.20 4.68
N PHE A 237 -9.29 -3.44 3.39
CA PHE A 237 -8.68 -2.63 2.33
C PHE A 237 -9.15 -1.18 2.33
N GLN A 238 -10.38 -0.89 2.75
CA GLN A 238 -10.85 0.50 2.94
C GLN A 238 -10.08 1.24 4.03
N THR A 239 -9.52 0.53 5.02
CA THR A 239 -8.64 1.11 6.05
C THR A 239 -7.15 1.15 5.64
N ARG A 240 -6.83 0.64 4.45
CA ARG A 240 -5.48 0.55 3.89
C ARG A 240 -5.41 1.29 2.54
N ASP A 241 -4.25 1.25 1.89
CA ASP A 241 -4.11 1.83 0.56
C ASP A 241 -4.63 0.88 -0.53
N ALA A 242 -5.06 1.46 -1.66
CA ALA A 242 -5.58 0.69 -2.79
C ALA A 242 -4.51 -0.21 -3.45
N TYR A 243 -3.23 0.09 -3.23
CA TYR A 243 -2.12 -0.70 -3.76
C TYR A 243 -1.99 -2.06 -3.05
N LEU A 244 -2.33 -2.15 -1.77
CA LEU A 244 -2.30 -3.40 -1.03
C LEU A 244 -3.23 -4.45 -1.66
N ALA A 245 -4.46 -4.06 -2.01
CA ALA A 245 -5.41 -4.96 -2.67
C ALA A 245 -4.87 -5.46 -4.03
N GLN A 246 -4.22 -4.58 -4.80
CA GLN A 246 -3.60 -4.96 -6.07
C GLN A 246 -2.41 -5.92 -5.86
N ALA A 247 -1.55 -5.65 -4.87
CA ALA A 247 -0.40 -6.48 -4.55
C ALA A 247 -0.83 -7.89 -4.12
N VAL A 248 -1.83 -8.01 -3.24
CA VAL A 248 -2.41 -9.30 -2.84
C VAL A 248 -2.96 -10.06 -4.06
N GLY A 249 -3.67 -9.37 -4.96
CA GLY A 249 -4.17 -9.98 -6.19
C GLY A 249 -3.05 -10.52 -7.09
N GLN A 250 -1.95 -9.77 -7.24
CA GLN A 250 -0.78 -10.21 -7.99
C GLN A 250 -0.12 -11.43 -7.35
N GLU A 251 0.06 -11.44 -6.02
CA GLU A 251 0.61 -12.59 -5.29
C GLU A 251 -0.25 -13.84 -5.46
N LEU A 252 -1.58 -13.71 -5.37
CA LEU A 252 -2.49 -14.84 -5.58
C LEU A 252 -2.48 -15.38 -7.02
N ARG A 253 -2.36 -14.50 -8.03
CA ARG A 253 -2.20 -14.93 -9.44
C ARG A 253 -0.91 -15.72 -9.63
N GLN A 254 0.19 -15.26 -9.04
CA GLN A 254 1.47 -15.96 -9.09
C GLN A 254 1.38 -17.33 -8.39
N LEU A 255 0.74 -17.38 -7.21
CA LEU A 255 0.47 -18.63 -6.50
C LEU A 255 -0.38 -19.58 -7.34
N TYR A 256 -1.43 -19.10 -8.00
CA TYR A 256 -2.26 -19.95 -8.87
C TYR A 256 -1.45 -20.51 -10.07
N ALA A 257 -0.64 -19.67 -10.72
CA ALA A 257 0.24 -20.09 -11.82
C ALA A 257 1.35 -21.07 -11.36
N GLU A 258 1.82 -20.96 -10.13
CA GLU A 258 2.71 -21.94 -9.53
C GLU A 258 1.96 -23.25 -9.19
N GLY A 259 0.76 -23.16 -8.63
CA GLY A 259 -0.08 -24.33 -8.33
C GLY A 259 -0.42 -25.17 -9.56
N LEU A 260 -0.63 -24.52 -10.72
CA LEU A 260 -0.77 -25.19 -12.02
C LEU A 260 0.45 -26.02 -12.44
N ARG A 261 1.65 -25.66 -11.95
CA ARG A 261 2.90 -26.37 -12.25
C ARG A 261 3.27 -27.41 -11.20
N GLN A 262 2.88 -27.18 -9.94
CA GLN A 262 3.24 -28.03 -8.80
C GLN A 262 2.25 -29.16 -8.55
N VAL A 263 0.98 -28.98 -8.94
CA VAL A 263 -0.06 -30.00 -8.80
C VAL A 263 -0.32 -30.59 -10.19
N VAL A 264 0.04 -31.86 -10.35
CA VAL A 264 -0.16 -32.61 -11.60
C VAL A 264 -1.65 -32.78 -11.85
N ASP A 265 -2.08 -32.56 -13.09
CA ASP A 265 -3.49 -32.56 -13.51
C ASP A 265 -3.92 -33.96 -14.00
N ASP A 266 -3.36 -35.02 -13.41
CA ASP A 266 -3.61 -36.42 -13.76
C ASP A 266 -4.65 -37.10 -12.85
N ASP A 267 -5.04 -36.43 -11.76
CA ASP A 267 -6.07 -36.87 -10.81
C ASP A 267 -7.37 -36.06 -11.00
N GLU A 268 -8.52 -36.70 -10.85
CA GLU A 268 -9.83 -36.04 -10.83
C GLU A 268 -9.91 -34.97 -9.72
N ASP A 269 -9.12 -35.14 -8.65
CA ASP A 269 -9.04 -34.22 -7.50
C ASP A 269 -7.98 -33.11 -7.65
N ALA A 270 -7.26 -33.02 -8.79
CA ALA A 270 -6.15 -32.08 -8.97
C ALA A 270 -6.52 -30.62 -8.69
N ALA A 271 -7.73 -30.19 -9.06
CA ALA A 271 -8.23 -28.84 -8.77
C ALA A 271 -8.43 -28.60 -7.26
N ALA A 272 -8.97 -29.58 -6.54
CA ALA A 272 -9.13 -29.51 -5.09
C ALA A 272 -7.78 -29.55 -4.36
N MET A 273 -6.84 -30.37 -4.83
CA MET A 273 -5.47 -30.40 -4.34
C MET A 273 -4.76 -29.06 -4.57
N ARG A 274 -4.97 -28.42 -5.73
CA ARG A 274 -4.44 -27.08 -6.02
C ARG A 274 -5.00 -26.02 -5.08
N PHE A 275 -6.29 -26.06 -4.77
CA PHE A 275 -6.90 -25.21 -3.75
C PHE A 275 -6.20 -25.40 -2.39
N VAL A 276 -6.06 -26.64 -1.91
CA VAL A 276 -5.41 -26.94 -0.63
C VAL A 276 -3.94 -26.49 -0.62
N TRP A 277 -3.22 -26.73 -1.72
CA TRP A 277 -1.85 -26.29 -1.90
C TRP A 277 -1.75 -24.77 -1.81
N MET A 278 -2.60 -24.02 -2.52
CA MET A 278 -2.62 -22.56 -2.47
C MET A 278 -2.86 -22.06 -1.05
N ILE A 279 -3.87 -22.58 -0.35
CA ILE A 279 -4.15 -22.22 1.05
C ILE A 279 -2.91 -22.47 1.93
N GLY A 280 -2.26 -23.62 1.79
CA GLY A 280 -1.04 -23.95 2.52
C GLY A 280 0.12 -22.98 2.24
N ARG A 281 0.27 -22.51 0.99
CA ARG A 281 1.30 -21.54 0.60
C ARG A 281 1.00 -20.11 1.03
N MET A 282 -0.27 -19.75 1.23
CA MET A 282 -0.66 -18.44 1.74
C MET A 282 -0.27 -18.27 3.21
N ILE A 283 -0.40 -19.32 4.02
CA ILE A 283 -0.17 -19.28 5.47
C ILE A 283 1.32 -19.02 5.79
N PRO A 284 1.66 -17.98 6.57
CA PRO A 284 3.04 -17.65 6.91
C PRO A 284 3.69 -18.76 7.77
N PRO A 285 5.01 -18.99 7.66
CA PRO A 285 5.71 -20.03 8.43
C PRO A 285 5.47 -19.95 9.94
N VAL A 286 5.44 -18.74 10.50
CA VAL A 286 5.23 -18.50 11.93
C VAL A 286 3.86 -19.01 12.44
N ALA A 287 2.85 -19.07 11.58
CA ALA A 287 1.52 -19.59 11.93
C ALA A 287 1.46 -21.12 11.88
N GLN A 288 2.39 -21.78 11.17
CA GLN A 288 2.35 -23.24 10.97
C GLN A 288 2.76 -24.02 12.23
N SER A 289 3.58 -23.43 13.11
CA SER A 289 4.05 -24.06 14.34
C SER A 289 3.05 -23.99 15.51
N ASN A 290 1.92 -23.29 15.35
CA ASN A 290 0.89 -23.15 16.38
C ASN A 290 -0.48 -23.55 15.84
N ASN A 291 -1.10 -24.60 16.40
CA ASN A 291 -2.37 -25.14 15.89
C ASN A 291 -3.56 -24.16 15.96
N ILE A 292 -3.56 -23.22 16.92
CA ILE A 292 -4.60 -22.19 17.01
C ILE A 292 -4.39 -21.18 15.88
N ALA A 293 -3.18 -20.67 15.73
CA ALA A 293 -2.83 -19.74 14.66
C ALA A 293 -3.06 -20.38 13.29
N LEU A 294 -2.61 -21.63 13.07
CA LEU A 294 -2.79 -22.35 11.82
C LEU A 294 -4.25 -22.44 11.40
N LYS A 295 -5.17 -22.68 12.36
CA LYS A 295 -6.61 -22.73 12.07
C LYS A 295 -7.15 -21.34 11.69
N ALA A 296 -6.79 -20.30 12.43
CA ALA A 296 -7.21 -18.93 12.16
C ALA A 296 -6.70 -18.43 10.80
N TYR A 297 -5.41 -18.62 10.52
CA TYR A 297 -4.80 -18.24 9.24
C TYR A 297 -5.33 -19.07 8.06
N ARG A 298 -5.69 -20.34 8.25
CA ARG A 298 -6.32 -21.15 7.21
C ARG A 298 -7.68 -20.59 6.83
N GLN A 299 -8.53 -20.27 7.81
CA GLN A 299 -9.82 -19.64 7.54
C GLN A 299 -9.64 -18.29 6.85
N ALA A 300 -8.75 -17.43 7.37
CA ALA A 300 -8.42 -16.15 6.75
C ALA A 300 -7.97 -16.30 5.29
N ALA A 301 -7.13 -17.29 5.00
CA ALA A 301 -6.67 -17.59 3.64
C ALA A 301 -7.81 -17.97 2.71
N GLU A 302 -8.77 -18.76 3.18
CA GLU A 302 -9.91 -19.15 2.36
C GLU A 302 -10.87 -17.99 2.10
N VAL A 303 -11.06 -17.10 3.09
CA VAL A 303 -11.85 -15.86 2.92
C VAL A 303 -11.18 -14.94 1.88
N VAL A 304 -9.87 -14.73 1.98
CA VAL A 304 -9.11 -13.96 0.98
C VAL A 304 -9.22 -14.60 -0.40
N LEU A 305 -9.02 -15.91 -0.51
CA LEU A 305 -9.10 -16.62 -1.80
C LEU A 305 -10.51 -16.54 -2.40
N ALA A 306 -11.56 -16.71 -1.59
CA ALA A 306 -12.95 -16.59 -2.03
C ALA A 306 -13.28 -15.19 -2.53
N ARG A 307 -12.81 -14.15 -1.85
CA ARG A 307 -12.99 -12.75 -2.28
C ARG A 307 -12.34 -12.52 -3.65
N TYR A 308 -11.10 -12.95 -3.84
CA TYR A 308 -10.38 -12.73 -5.12
C TYR A 308 -10.84 -13.66 -6.25
N PHE A 309 -11.43 -14.79 -5.90
CA PHE A 309 -12.15 -15.63 -6.85
C PHE A 309 -13.35 -14.88 -7.44
N GLU A 310 -14.11 -14.19 -6.59
CA GLU A 310 -15.30 -13.41 -6.94
C GLU A 310 -15.00 -12.14 -7.75
N THR A 311 -13.92 -11.41 -7.43
CA THR A 311 -13.51 -10.21 -8.19
C THR A 311 -12.74 -10.51 -9.47
N CYS A 312 -12.77 -11.77 -9.92
CA CYS A 312 -12.14 -12.21 -11.15
C CYS A 312 -10.62 -12.09 -11.20
N ASP A 313 -9.98 -11.99 -10.04
CA ASP A 313 -8.55 -11.71 -9.92
C ASP A 313 -7.67 -12.96 -9.88
N VAL A 314 -8.23 -14.13 -9.55
CA VAL A 314 -7.51 -15.40 -9.39
C VAL A 314 -8.29 -16.51 -10.06
N TYR A 315 -7.64 -17.59 -10.50
CA TYR A 315 -8.20 -18.64 -11.35
C TYR A 315 -8.54 -18.17 -12.77
N ALA A 316 -8.72 -19.13 -13.69
CA ALA A 316 -9.00 -18.85 -15.08
C ALA A 316 -10.46 -18.39 -15.29
N GLN A 317 -10.71 -17.59 -16.33
CA GLN A 317 -12.00 -16.94 -16.60
C GLN A 317 -12.78 -17.62 -17.73
N PRO A 318 -14.11 -17.83 -17.56
CA PRO A 318 -14.96 -18.24 -18.68
C PRO A 318 -14.98 -17.16 -19.78
N GLY A 319 -14.89 -17.56 -21.05
CA GLY A 319 -15.02 -16.65 -22.19
C GLY A 319 -13.73 -15.93 -22.64
N THR A 320 -12.63 -15.96 -21.88
CA THR A 320 -11.31 -15.61 -22.43
C THR A 320 -10.75 -16.83 -23.16
N GLY A 321 -11.22 -17.06 -24.38
CA GLY A 321 -10.67 -18.07 -25.27
C GLY A 321 -9.14 -17.96 -25.36
N GLY A 322 -8.46 -19.04 -24.97
CA GLY A 322 -7.05 -19.35 -25.19
C GLY A 322 -6.09 -18.18 -25.45
N ARG A 323 -5.40 -17.73 -24.40
CA ARG A 323 -3.98 -17.34 -24.47
C ARG A 323 -3.38 -17.32 -23.07
N ALA A 324 -3.06 -18.51 -22.57
CA ALA A 324 -1.93 -18.66 -21.67
C ALA A 324 -0.67 -18.70 -22.54
N ALA A 325 0.15 -17.66 -22.43
CA ALA A 325 1.58 -17.69 -22.71
C ALA A 325 2.25 -16.98 -21.54
#